data_AF-A0A832R589-F1
#
_entry.id   AF-A0A832R589-F1
#
_cell.length_a   1.000
_cell.length_b   1.000
_cell.length_c   1.000
_cell.angle_alpha   90.00
_cell.angle_beta   90.00
_cell.angle_gamma   90.00
#
_symmetry.space_group_name_H-M   'P 1'
#
loop_
_entity.id
_entity.type
_entity.pdbx_description
1 polymer ?
#
loop_
_entity_poly.entity_id
_entity_poly.type
_entity_poly.pdbx_seq_one_letter_code
_entity_poly.pdbx_strand_id
1 'polypeptide(L)'
;MKRRVTFIFTLFLTLTVFAQWQPAGDKIKTKWASEIDVNNVLPEYPRPIMERSEWQNINGLWNYAILPIGQQPTSYEGQILVPFAVESSLSGVQKRVGKDHELWYHREFNLPSKWKNN
;
A
#
# COMPACT_ATOMS: atom_id res chain seq x y z
N MET A 1 7.68 -6.76 60.24
CA MET A 1 7.97 -5.78 59.16
C MET A 1 7.93 -6.50 57.82
N LYS A 2 6.80 -6.47 57.10
CA LYS A 2 6.65 -7.12 55.78
C LYS A 2 6.77 -6.05 54.70
N ARG A 3 7.92 -5.99 54.00
CA ARG A 3 8.18 -5.07 52.88
C ARG A 3 7.29 -5.47 51.70
N ARG A 4 6.35 -4.59 51.32
CA ARG A 4 5.57 -4.72 50.09
C ARG A 4 6.45 -4.23 48.94
N VAL A 5 6.87 -5.14 48.07
CA VAL A 5 7.57 -4.81 46.83
C VAL A 5 6.50 -4.60 45.76
N THR A 6 6.26 -3.35 45.39
CA THR A 6 5.34 -2.99 44.31
C THR A 6 6.07 -3.16 42.98
N PHE A 7 5.71 -4.19 42.22
CA PHE A 7 6.15 -4.34 40.83
C PHE A 7 5.36 -3.36 39.96
N ILE A 8 6.03 -2.34 39.44
CA ILE A 8 5.46 -1.44 38.42
C ILE A 8 5.68 -2.10 37.06
N PHE A 9 4.61 -2.63 36.48
CA PHE A 9 4.60 -3.19 35.13
C PHE A 9 4.37 -2.03 34.14
N THR A 10 5.44 -1.45 33.60
CA THR A 10 5.37 -0.42 32.56
C THR A 10 4.99 -1.07 31.23
N LEU A 11 3.71 -0.95 30.85
CA LEU A 11 3.19 -1.35 29.55
C LEU A 11 3.70 -0.39 28.47
N PHE A 12 4.72 -0.80 27.71
CA PHE A 12 5.11 -0.10 26.48
C PHE A 12 4.03 -0.33 25.41
N LEU A 13 3.12 0.63 25.27
CA LEU A 13 2.15 0.66 24.18
C LEU A 13 2.87 1.16 22.91
N THR A 14 3.38 0.24 22.08
CA THR A 14 3.88 0.59 20.75
C THR A 14 2.68 0.91 19.85
N LEU A 15 2.37 2.20 19.71
CA LEU A 15 1.44 2.69 18.69
C LEU A 15 2.09 2.51 17.31
N THR A 16 1.92 1.34 16.72
CA THR A 16 2.17 1.14 15.29
C THR A 16 0.99 1.70 14.54
N VAL A 17 1.04 3.00 14.22
CA VAL A 17 0.08 3.61 13.28
C VAL A 17 0.55 3.26 11.87
N PHE A 18 0.27 2.03 11.44
CA PHE A 18 0.22 1.76 10.01
C PHE A 18 -1.15 2.19 9.52
N ALA A 19 -1.19 3.12 8.56
CA ALA A 19 -2.40 3.43 7.83
C ALA A 19 -2.82 2.16 7.07
N GLN A 20 -3.61 1.31 7.73
CA GLN A 20 -4.10 0.07 7.17
C GLN A 20 -5.12 0.43 6.09
N TRP A 21 -4.76 0.16 4.84
CA TRP A 21 -5.67 0.30 3.71
C TRP A 21 -6.98 -0.45 3.96
N GLN A 22 -8.07 0.13 3.47
CA GLN A 22 -9.37 -0.51 3.40
C GLN A 22 -10.12 -0.02 2.16
N PRO A 23 -11.03 -0.82 1.57
CA PRO A 23 -11.87 -0.35 0.48
C PRO A 23 -12.67 0.90 0.87
N ALA A 24 -12.58 1.96 0.07
CA ALA A 24 -13.28 3.20 0.32
C ALA A 24 -14.77 3.11 -0.04
N GLY A 25 -15.65 3.68 0.78
CA GLY A 25 -17.10 3.69 0.56
C GLY A 25 -17.71 2.28 0.42
N ASP A 26 -18.96 2.19 -0.06
CA ASP A 26 -19.70 0.92 -0.20
C ASP A 26 -20.10 0.58 -1.64
N LYS A 27 -19.55 1.31 -2.62
CA LYS A 27 -19.92 1.14 -4.04
C LYS A 27 -19.16 -0.02 -4.68
N ILE A 28 -19.88 -0.88 -5.40
CA ILE A 28 -19.33 -1.94 -6.28
C ILE A 28 -18.36 -2.89 -5.54
N LYS A 29 -18.79 -3.44 -4.40
CA LYS A 29 -18.06 -4.51 -3.70
C LYS A 29 -18.66 -5.86 -4.06
N THR A 30 -17.80 -6.81 -4.41
CA THR A 30 -18.15 -8.23 -4.54
C THR A 30 -17.59 -9.00 -3.34
N LYS A 31 -17.96 -10.27 -3.17
CA LYS A 31 -17.37 -11.11 -2.11
C LYS A 31 -15.84 -11.20 -2.19
N TRP A 32 -15.28 -11.16 -3.41
CA TRP A 32 -13.83 -11.20 -3.62
C TRP A 32 -13.13 -9.92 -3.15
N ALA A 33 -13.84 -8.78 -3.15
CA ALA A 33 -13.29 -7.52 -2.64
C ALA A 33 -12.98 -7.59 -1.13
N SER A 34 -13.73 -8.38 -0.36
CA SER A 34 -13.45 -8.62 1.07
C SER A 34 -12.37 -9.65 1.34
N GLU A 35 -11.98 -10.44 0.33
CA GLU A 35 -11.00 -11.53 0.45
C GLU A 35 -9.61 -11.12 -0.08
N ILE A 36 -9.43 -9.85 -0.46
CA ILE A 36 -8.20 -9.38 -1.09
C ILE A 36 -7.02 -9.37 -0.12
N ASP A 37 -5.92 -10.01 -0.52
CA ASP A 37 -4.64 -9.89 0.18
C ASP A 37 -3.84 -8.72 -0.39
N VAL A 38 -3.77 -7.62 0.36
CA VAL A 38 -3.04 -6.40 -0.01
C VAL A 38 -1.54 -6.63 -0.25
N ASN A 39 -0.96 -7.69 0.31
CA ASN A 39 0.46 -7.99 0.14
C ASN A 39 0.73 -8.82 -1.12
N ASN A 40 -0.31 -9.38 -1.74
CA ASN A 40 -0.19 -10.31 -2.86
C ASN A 40 -1.30 -10.08 -3.90
N VAL A 41 -1.59 -8.81 -4.23
CA VAL A 41 -2.64 -8.45 -5.19
C VAL A 41 -2.20 -8.75 -6.63
N LEU A 42 -3.03 -9.52 -7.35
CA LEU A 42 -2.82 -9.89 -8.74
C LEU A 42 -1.38 -10.40 -8.95
N PRO A 43 -1.01 -11.52 -8.30
CA PRO A 43 0.36 -12.01 -8.24
C PRO A 43 0.87 -12.60 -9.56
N GLU A 44 -0.03 -12.90 -10.50
CA GLU A 44 0.26 -13.63 -11.71
C GLU A 44 1.14 -12.83 -12.69
N TYR A 45 2.00 -13.54 -13.44
CA TYR A 45 2.84 -12.91 -14.46
C TYR A 45 1.97 -12.36 -15.60
N PRO A 46 2.16 -11.09 -16.05
CA PRO A 46 1.27 -10.46 -17.03
C PRO A 46 1.15 -11.17 -18.38
N ARG A 47 2.18 -11.95 -18.77
CA ARG A 47 2.20 -12.73 -20.02
C ARG A 47 2.59 -14.18 -19.74
N PRO A 48 1.64 -15.05 -19.34
CA PRO A 48 1.96 -16.40 -18.87
C PRO A 48 2.82 -17.23 -19.84
N ILE A 49 2.64 -17.04 -21.15
CA ILE A 49 3.42 -17.75 -22.19
C ILE A 49 4.82 -17.17 -22.46
N MET A 50 5.16 -16.02 -21.86
CA MET A 50 6.45 -15.32 -22.02
C MET A 50 7.11 -15.04 -20.67
N GLU A 51 6.88 -15.92 -19.70
CA GLU A 51 7.42 -15.76 -18.34
C GLU A 51 8.95 -15.73 -18.35
N ARG A 52 9.51 -14.82 -17.56
CA ARG A 52 10.94 -14.74 -17.30
C ARG A 52 11.21 -15.25 -15.89
N SER A 53 12.30 -16.00 -15.74
CA SER A 53 12.74 -16.51 -14.43
C SER A 53 13.07 -15.40 -13.44
N GLU A 54 13.54 -14.24 -13.93
CA GLU A 54 13.87 -13.07 -13.13
C GLU A 54 12.74 -12.03 -13.23
N TRP A 55 11.77 -12.15 -12.33
CA TRP A 55 10.68 -11.20 -12.21
C TRP A 55 10.23 -11.05 -10.76
N GLN A 56 9.73 -9.86 -10.43
CA GLN A 56 9.20 -9.51 -9.12
C GLN A 56 7.93 -8.69 -9.32
N ASN A 57 6.85 -9.12 -8.67
CA ASN A 57 5.64 -8.33 -8.58
C ASN A 57 5.84 -7.20 -7.56
N ILE A 58 5.47 -5.97 -7.92
CA ILE A 58 5.53 -4.80 -7.05
C ILE A 58 4.15 -4.22 -6.72
N ASN A 59 3.08 -4.97 -7.01
CA ASN A 59 1.71 -4.64 -6.60
C ASN A 59 1.59 -4.63 -5.07
N GLY A 60 0.49 -4.05 -4.59
CA GLY A 60 0.20 -3.86 -3.17
C GLY A 60 0.13 -2.38 -2.81
N LEU A 61 0.50 -2.02 -1.59
CA LEU A 61 0.36 -0.66 -1.08
C LEU A 61 1.50 0.25 -1.53
N TRP A 62 1.12 1.43 -2.01
CA TRP A 62 2.01 2.50 -2.44
C TRP A 62 1.59 3.79 -1.73
N ASN A 63 2.54 4.65 -1.39
CA ASN A 63 2.21 6.00 -0.95
C ASN A 63 1.72 6.83 -2.15
N TYR A 64 0.73 7.69 -1.95
CA TYR A 64 0.22 8.54 -3.02
C TYR A 64 0.06 10.00 -2.61
N ALA A 65 0.05 10.89 -3.60
CA ALA A 65 -0.33 12.30 -3.46
C ALA A 65 -1.02 12.77 -4.74
N ILE A 66 -2.05 13.61 -4.61
CA ILE A 66 -2.72 14.29 -5.72
C ILE A 66 -2.37 15.77 -5.59
N LEU A 67 -1.58 16.29 -6.52
CA LEU A 67 -1.06 17.66 -6.47
C LEU A 67 -1.38 18.40 -7.77
N PRO A 68 -1.44 19.74 -7.78
CA PRO A 68 -1.57 20.49 -9.02
C PRO A 68 -0.46 20.14 -10.00
N ILE A 69 -0.76 20.18 -11.30
CA ILE A 69 0.20 19.87 -12.36
C ILE A 69 1.53 20.61 -12.16
N GLY A 70 2.64 19.86 -12.27
CA GLY A 70 3.99 20.40 -12.18
C GLY A 70 4.53 20.53 -10.76
N GLN A 71 3.84 20.02 -9.75
CA GLN A 71 4.32 19.99 -8.36
C GLN A 71 4.72 18.58 -7.94
N GLN A 72 5.88 18.44 -7.28
CA GLN A 72 6.35 17.19 -6.71
C GLN A 72 5.97 17.08 -5.22
N PRO A 73 5.59 15.89 -4.73
CA PRO A 73 5.29 15.69 -3.31
C PRO A 73 6.52 15.86 -2.41
N THR A 74 6.35 16.65 -1.35
CA THR A 74 7.24 16.68 -0.17
C THR A 74 6.74 15.75 0.94
N SER A 75 5.46 15.37 0.89
CA SER A 75 4.81 14.38 1.73
C SER A 75 3.71 13.67 0.94
N TYR A 76 3.20 12.57 1.49
CA TYR A 76 2.14 11.76 0.87
C TYR A 76 0.86 11.83 1.70
N GLU A 77 -0.29 11.77 1.02
CA GLU A 77 -1.62 11.86 1.64
C GLU A 77 -2.04 10.57 2.33
N GLY A 78 -1.51 9.43 1.90
CA GLY A 78 -1.84 8.12 2.43
C GLY A 78 -1.37 6.99 1.52
N GLN A 79 -2.04 5.84 1.61
CA GLN A 79 -1.73 4.67 0.79
C GLN A 79 -2.84 4.34 -0.21
N ILE A 80 -2.42 3.86 -1.38
CA ILE A 80 -3.25 3.38 -2.47
C ILE A 80 -2.88 1.92 -2.79
N LEU A 81 -3.88 1.08 -3.04
CA LEU A 81 -3.67 -0.31 -3.45
C LEU A 81 -3.55 -0.40 -4.98
N VAL A 82 -2.34 -0.67 -5.46
CA VAL A 82 -2.01 -0.92 -6.87
C VAL A 82 -2.29 -2.39 -7.20
N PRO A 83 -2.99 -2.70 -8.31
CA PRO A 83 -3.14 -1.89 -9.52
C PRO A 83 -4.52 -1.22 -9.70
N PHE A 84 -5.28 -0.97 -8.64
CA PHE A 84 -6.61 -0.40 -8.77
C PHE A 84 -6.58 1.10 -9.10
N ALA A 85 -7.49 1.54 -9.97
CA ALA A 85 -7.64 2.96 -10.32
C ALA A 85 -7.97 3.80 -9.07
N VAL A 86 -7.35 4.98 -8.95
CA VAL A 86 -7.52 5.86 -7.78
C VAL A 86 -8.97 6.20 -7.45
N GLU A 87 -9.84 6.33 -8.45
CA GLU A 87 -11.28 6.60 -8.25
C GLU A 87 -12.08 5.39 -7.75
N SER A 88 -11.50 4.19 -7.74
CA SER A 88 -12.20 2.97 -7.33
C SER A 88 -12.25 2.79 -5.81
N SER A 89 -13.22 2.02 -5.32
CA SER A 89 -13.29 1.62 -3.90
C SER A 89 -12.06 0.82 -3.48
N LEU A 90 -11.63 -0.13 -4.32
CA LEU A 90 -10.50 -1.02 -4.06
C LEU A 90 -9.13 -0.34 -4.10
N SER A 91 -9.02 0.89 -4.57
CA SER A 91 -7.79 1.66 -4.38
C SER A 91 -7.62 2.12 -2.93
N GLY A 92 -8.72 2.19 -2.17
CA GLY A 92 -8.78 2.78 -0.82
C GLY A 92 -8.80 4.31 -0.82
N VAL A 93 -8.71 4.95 -1.99
CA VAL A 93 -8.66 6.41 -2.13
C VAL A 93 -10.01 6.97 -2.57
N GLN A 94 -10.57 6.44 -3.67
CA GLN A 94 -11.84 6.85 -4.26
C GLN A 94 -11.99 8.38 -4.47
N LYS A 95 -10.91 9.04 -4.90
CA LYS A 95 -10.88 10.47 -5.24
C LYS A 95 -10.69 10.66 -6.73
N ARG A 96 -11.31 11.71 -7.29
CA ARG A 96 -11.04 12.17 -8.66
C ARG A 96 -9.76 13.00 -8.67
N VAL A 97 -8.87 12.72 -9.62
CA VAL A 97 -7.68 13.55 -9.88
C VAL A 97 -8.07 14.84 -10.61
N GLY A 98 -8.88 14.71 -11.66
CA GLY A 98 -9.29 15.85 -12.50
C GLY A 98 -8.17 16.33 -13.44
N LYS A 99 -8.48 17.33 -14.26
CA LYS A 99 -7.59 17.80 -15.35
C LYS A 99 -6.44 18.70 -14.89
N ASP A 100 -6.52 19.25 -13.68
CA ASP A 100 -5.59 20.26 -13.16
C ASP A 100 -4.62 19.69 -12.12
N HIS A 101 -4.68 18.37 -11.88
CA HIS A 101 -3.83 17.67 -10.90
C HIS A 101 -3.15 16.45 -11.52
N GLU A 102 -2.09 16.00 -10.87
CA GLU A 102 -1.31 14.81 -11.15
C GLU A 102 -1.37 13.88 -9.94
N LEU A 103 -1.43 12.57 -10.21
CA LEU A 103 -1.35 11.54 -9.20
C LEU A 103 0.07 10.99 -9.14
N TRP A 104 0.69 11.16 -7.98
CA TRP A 104 2.01 10.65 -7.66
C TRP A 104 1.90 9.33 -6.91
N TYR A 105 2.79 8.40 -7.25
CA TYR A 105 2.96 7.13 -6.57
C TYR A 105 4.39 6.98 -6.09
N HIS A 106 4.57 6.44 -4.89
CA HIS A 106 5.89 6.15 -4.35
C HIS A 106 5.88 4.83 -3.58
N ARG A 107 6.86 3.99 -3.87
CA ARG A 107 7.12 2.75 -3.16
C ARG A 107 8.59 2.42 -3.20
N GLU A 108 9.12 2.03 -2.05
CA GLU A 108 10.43 1.42 -1.94
C GLU A 108 10.29 -0.09 -2.10
N PHE A 109 11.23 -0.70 -2.82
CA PHE A 109 11.30 -2.14 -2.97
C PHE A 109 12.76 -2.59 -3.05
N ASN A 110 12.99 -3.83 -2.67
CA ASN A 110 14.31 -4.42 -2.70
C ASN A 110 14.50 -5.20 -4.00
N LEU A 111 15.54 -4.85 -4.75
CA LEU A 111 15.99 -5.64 -5.88
C LEU A 111 16.63 -6.95 -5.39
N PRO A 112 16.20 -8.12 -5.88
CA PRO A 112 16.84 -9.38 -5.57
C PRO A 112 18.33 -9.33 -5.89
N SER A 113 19.17 -9.71 -4.91
CA SER A 113 20.64 -9.67 -5.05
C SER A 113 21.16 -10.48 -6.23
N LYS A 114 20.45 -11.55 -6.59
CA LYS A 114 20.76 -12.43 -7.73
C LYS A 114 20.75 -11.71 -9.09
N TRP A 115 19.99 -10.61 -9.22
CA TRP A 115 19.85 -9.88 -10.48
C TRP A 115 21.02 -8.92 -10.78
N LYS A 116 21.89 -8.61 -9.82
CA LYS A 116 22.93 -7.57 -9.95
C LYS A 116 24.07 -7.90 -10.93
N ASN A 117 24.12 -9.11 -11.48
CA ASN A 117 25.26 -9.62 -12.26
C ASN A 117 24.89 -10.16 -13.66
N ASN A 118 23.73 -9.76 -14.22
CA ASN A 118 23.32 -10.10 -15.59
C ASN A 118 23.54 -8.93 -16.56
#